data_AF-A0A9E2B9Z8-F1
#
_entry.id   AF-A0A9E2B9Z8-F1
#
_cell.length_a   1.000
_cell.length_b   1.000
_cell.length_c   1.000
_cell.angle_alpha   90.00
_cell.angle_beta   90.00
_cell.angle_gamma   90.00
#
_symmetry.space_group_name_H-M   'P 1'
#
loop_
_entity.id
_entity.type
_entity.pdbx_description
1 polymer ?
#
loop_
_entity_poly.entity_id
_entity_poly.type
_entity_poly.pdbx_seq_one_letter_code
_entity_poly.pdbx_strand_id
1 'polypeptide(L)'
;MPDTGAPKNRDQRINLDFYHSPTQMRFDTWNRLDEYANRLSAKHLRKADIANLVKKTRDALTLLHTFESYSAFPSQEDFDLLWQLFNEEDFELLSRMVTRIVRALTGGTYRSRQINLRTASELDERGEASQHHDELSHQQRPYFEVLFVDESGPEDVRLMRESLHKIRRPEDRFIYDIVVVPSFEDALIAVLFNYNIQVAVIRYGFPLRSVNHLEILQRYLAKIDETEYEDALDNTRGPLLGSLLAEVRPELDLYLVTDAAVEDIAGNVTQKFKRIFYQQEDYLDLHLNILRGIELRYETPFFTALRKYSQQPTGVFHAMPISRGKSITKSHWIKDMVQ
;
A
#
# COMPACT_ATOMS: atom_id res chain seq x y z
N MET A 1 49.43 10.19 -19.41
CA MET A 1 49.20 9.74 -18.03
C MET A 1 47.79 9.19 -17.96
N PRO A 2 47.60 8.04 -17.31
CA PRO A 2 46.44 7.20 -17.53
C PRO A 2 45.22 7.69 -16.75
N ASP A 3 44.12 7.64 -17.49
CA ASP A 3 42.73 7.44 -17.10
C ASP A 3 42.57 6.69 -15.75
N THR A 4 42.20 7.41 -14.69
CA THR A 4 41.72 6.81 -13.44
C THR A 4 40.21 6.65 -13.52
N GLY A 5 39.78 5.65 -14.31
CA GLY A 5 38.45 5.08 -14.20
C GLY A 5 38.28 4.50 -12.80
N ALA A 6 37.53 5.21 -11.95
CA ALA A 6 37.02 4.65 -10.71
C ALA A 6 36.03 3.53 -11.08
N PRO A 7 36.18 2.30 -10.56
CA PRO A 7 35.19 1.26 -10.79
C PRO A 7 33.91 1.63 -10.04
N LYS A 8 32.83 1.92 -10.78
CA LYS A 8 31.47 2.00 -10.24
C LYS A 8 31.12 0.61 -9.72
N ASN A 9 31.07 0.46 -8.40
CA ASN A 9 30.65 -0.76 -7.71
C ASN A 9 29.13 -0.94 -7.85
N ARG A 10 28.64 -1.26 -9.06
CA ARG A 10 27.21 -1.34 -9.42
C ARG A 10 26.58 -2.73 -9.24
N ASP A 11 27.34 -3.76 -8.85
CA ASP A 11 26.92 -5.17 -9.02
C ASP A 11 26.68 -5.98 -7.72
N GLN A 12 26.36 -5.33 -6.59
CA GLN A 12 25.87 -6.06 -5.41
C GLN A 12 24.39 -5.78 -5.19
N ARG A 13 23.54 -6.58 -5.84
CA ARG A 13 22.09 -6.57 -5.60
C ARG A 13 21.74 -7.29 -4.30
N ILE A 14 20.70 -6.82 -3.62
CA ILE A 14 20.24 -7.43 -2.35
C ILE A 14 19.38 -8.65 -2.66
N ASN A 15 19.80 -9.85 -2.24
CA ASN A 15 19.06 -11.09 -2.51
C ASN A 15 17.84 -11.26 -1.57
N LEU A 16 16.68 -11.57 -2.15
CA LEU A 16 15.38 -11.69 -1.47
C LEU A 16 14.81 -13.12 -1.44
N ASP A 17 15.55 -14.13 -1.88
CA ASP A 17 15.03 -15.49 -2.16
C ASP A 17 14.68 -16.28 -0.91
N PHE A 18 15.23 -15.87 0.24
CA PHE A 18 14.99 -16.51 1.52
C PHE A 18 13.59 -16.23 2.10
N TYR A 19 12.78 -15.38 1.46
CA TYR A 19 11.51 -14.89 1.98
C TYR A 19 10.30 -15.61 1.34
N HIS A 20 9.97 -16.81 1.81
CA HIS A 20 8.82 -17.57 1.32
C HIS A 20 7.44 -16.99 1.72
N SER A 21 7.39 -16.21 2.79
CA SER A 21 6.19 -15.45 3.20
C SER A 21 6.59 -14.02 3.60
N PRO A 22 6.80 -13.12 2.62
CA PRO A 22 7.30 -11.77 2.85
C PRO A 22 6.45 -10.98 3.84
N THR A 23 5.12 -11.05 3.72
CA THR A 23 4.21 -10.31 4.61
C THR A 23 4.28 -10.80 6.06
N GLN A 24 4.30 -12.12 6.27
CA GLN A 24 4.44 -12.68 7.61
C GLN A 24 5.80 -12.33 8.21
N MET A 25 6.86 -12.44 7.41
CA MET A 25 8.21 -12.13 7.85
C MET A 25 8.37 -10.65 8.22
N ARG A 26 7.77 -9.74 7.43
CA ARG A 26 7.69 -8.33 7.76
C ARG A 26 7.01 -8.12 9.13
N PHE A 27 5.84 -8.72 9.33
CA PHE A 27 5.10 -8.59 10.59
C PHE A 27 5.88 -9.14 11.79
N ASP A 28 6.49 -10.33 11.66
CA ASP A 28 7.30 -10.94 12.70
C ASP A 28 8.55 -10.11 13.02
N THR A 29 9.17 -9.51 12.00
CA THR A 29 10.36 -8.66 12.17
C THR A 29 10.01 -7.36 12.91
N TRP A 30 8.85 -6.77 12.61
CA TRP A 30 8.33 -5.63 13.37
C TRP A 30 8.10 -5.97 14.85
N ASN A 31 7.49 -7.12 15.15
CA ASN A 31 7.29 -7.57 16.54
C ASN A 31 8.63 -7.81 17.26
N ARG A 32 9.61 -8.40 16.57
CA ARG A 32 10.97 -8.58 17.12
C ARG A 32 11.67 -7.25 17.36
N LEU A 33 11.54 -6.30 16.43
CA LEU A 33 12.10 -4.97 16.58
C LEU A 33 11.52 -4.26 17.80
N ASP A 34 10.21 -4.40 18.05
CA ASP A 34 9.55 -3.87 19.25
C ASP A 34 10.12 -4.47 20.54
N GLU A 35 10.28 -5.80 20.59
CA GLU A 35 10.90 -6.47 21.73
C GLU A 35 12.35 -5.99 21.95
N TYR A 36 13.14 -5.88 20.87
CA TYR A 36 14.55 -5.48 20.94
C TYR A 36 14.69 -4.01 21.34
N ALA A 37 13.91 -3.09 20.75
CA ALA A 37 13.94 -1.67 21.06
C ALA A 37 13.53 -1.40 22.51
N ASN A 38 12.46 -2.03 23.01
CA ASN A 38 12.05 -1.89 24.41
C ASN A 38 13.12 -2.40 25.40
N ARG A 39 13.73 -3.56 25.11
CA ARG A 39 14.82 -4.09 25.94
C ARG A 39 16.08 -3.23 25.87
N LEU A 40 16.39 -2.69 24.69
CA LEU A 40 17.53 -1.81 24.46
C LEU A 40 17.39 -0.53 25.26
N SER A 41 16.25 0.13 25.16
CA SER A 41 15.89 1.32 25.95
C SER A 41 16.02 1.07 27.46
N ALA A 42 15.38 0.01 27.97
CA ALA A 42 15.41 -0.30 29.40
C ALA A 42 16.82 -0.62 29.93
N LYS A 43 17.67 -1.30 29.14
CA LYS A 43 19.06 -1.59 29.52
C LYS A 43 19.96 -0.37 29.43
N HIS A 44 19.79 0.46 28.41
CA HIS A 44 20.54 1.69 28.21
C HIS A 44 20.33 2.64 29.40
N LEU A 45 19.07 2.81 29.85
CA LEU A 45 18.75 3.63 31.03
C LEU A 45 19.44 3.14 32.31
N ARG A 46 19.62 1.82 32.44
CA ARG A 46 20.31 1.19 33.58
C ARG A 46 21.84 1.12 33.41
N LYS A 47 22.40 1.66 32.31
CA LYS A 47 23.82 1.57 31.95
C LYS A 47 24.36 0.13 31.95
N ALA A 48 23.51 -0.83 31.53
CA ALA A 48 23.89 -2.23 31.40
C ALA A 48 24.50 -2.52 30.01
N ASP A 49 25.05 -3.72 29.81
CA ASP A 49 25.55 -4.14 28.49
C ASP A 49 24.41 -4.25 27.46
N ILE A 50 24.54 -3.47 26.39
CA ILE A 50 23.61 -3.33 25.27
C ILE A 50 24.16 -3.86 23.93
N ALA A 51 25.43 -4.27 23.85
CA ALA A 51 26.10 -4.53 22.56
C ALA A 51 25.34 -5.56 21.70
N ASN A 52 24.85 -6.64 22.32
CA ASN A 52 24.05 -7.65 21.63
C ASN A 52 22.68 -7.12 21.18
N LEU A 53 22.03 -6.26 21.96
CA LEU A 53 20.73 -5.68 21.59
C LEU A 53 20.88 -4.66 20.47
N VAL A 54 21.91 -3.81 20.50
CA VAL A 54 22.23 -2.90 19.40
C VAL A 54 22.40 -3.66 18.10
N LYS A 55 23.15 -4.78 18.12
CA LYS A 55 23.31 -5.64 16.94
C LYS A 55 21.96 -6.20 16.45
N LYS A 56 21.16 -6.81 17.34
CA LYS A 56 19.86 -7.38 16.97
C LYS A 56 18.87 -6.34 16.44
N THR A 57 18.83 -5.15 17.04
CA THR A 57 17.99 -4.03 16.58
C THR A 57 18.43 -3.55 15.21
N ARG A 58 19.74 -3.40 14.97
CA ARG A 58 20.29 -3.05 13.64
C ARG A 58 19.95 -4.11 12.60
N ASP A 59 20.13 -5.40 12.93
CA ASP A 59 19.84 -6.50 12.02
C ASP A 59 18.34 -6.52 11.65
N ALA A 60 17.45 -6.27 12.61
CA ALA A 60 16.00 -6.18 12.39
C ALA A 60 15.62 -4.95 11.53
N LEU A 61 16.20 -3.77 11.80
CA LEU A 61 16.00 -2.56 10.97
C LEU A 61 16.50 -2.77 9.53
N THR A 62 17.66 -3.40 9.38
CA THR A 62 18.24 -3.70 8.05
C THR A 62 17.33 -4.65 7.27
N LEU A 63 16.83 -5.69 7.95
CA LEU A 63 15.88 -6.62 7.34
C LEU A 63 14.58 -5.91 6.94
N LEU A 64 14.00 -5.09 7.82
CA LEU A 64 12.78 -4.33 7.54
C LEU A 64 12.92 -3.36 6.37
N HIS A 65 14.07 -2.72 6.21
CA HIS A 65 14.32 -1.81 5.09
C HIS A 65 13.98 -2.43 3.74
N THR A 66 14.26 -3.72 3.59
CA THR A 66 13.96 -4.54 2.41
C THR A 66 12.47 -4.63 2.08
N PHE A 67 11.59 -4.58 3.09
CA PHE A 67 10.15 -4.72 2.93
C PHE A 67 9.42 -3.38 2.92
N GLU A 68 9.93 -2.38 3.63
CA GLU A 68 9.24 -1.08 3.78
C GLU A 68 9.19 -0.27 2.48
N SER A 69 10.13 -0.49 1.55
CA SER A 69 10.04 0.11 0.21
C SER A 69 8.82 -0.37 -0.60
N TYR A 70 8.18 -1.45 -0.19
CA TYR A 70 7.04 -2.09 -0.89
C TYR A 70 5.72 -1.99 -0.13
N SER A 71 5.66 -1.19 0.95
CA SER A 71 4.47 -1.00 1.78
C SER A 71 4.18 0.49 1.98
N ALA A 72 2.91 0.88 2.05
CA ALA A 72 2.59 2.31 2.24
C ALA A 72 2.77 2.78 3.69
N PHE A 73 2.57 1.88 4.68
CA PHE A 73 2.71 2.19 6.10
C PHE A 73 3.60 1.18 6.83
N PRO A 74 4.55 1.62 7.70
CA PRO A 74 4.93 3.02 7.92
C PRO A 74 5.51 3.68 6.66
N SER A 75 5.49 5.00 6.60
CA SER A 75 6.06 5.71 5.45
C SER A 75 7.59 5.59 5.45
N GLN A 76 8.22 5.78 4.30
CA GLN A 76 9.69 5.82 4.20
C GLN A 76 10.29 6.86 5.15
N GLU A 77 9.67 8.03 5.29
CA GLU A 77 10.11 9.09 6.20
C GLU A 77 10.03 8.68 7.68
N ASP A 78 9.01 7.89 8.05
CA ASP A 78 8.89 7.35 9.40
C ASP A 78 9.99 6.33 9.66
N PHE A 79 10.29 5.49 8.66
CA PHE A 79 11.31 4.47 8.77
C PHE A 79 12.73 5.05 8.83
N ASP A 80 13.01 6.10 8.04
CA ASP A 80 14.26 6.85 8.08
C ASP A 80 14.47 7.51 9.45
N LEU A 81 13.39 8.01 10.06
CA LEU A 81 13.42 8.54 11.42
C LEU A 81 13.78 7.46 12.45
N LEU A 82 13.31 6.20 12.31
CA LEU A 82 13.73 5.12 13.20
C LEU A 82 15.25 4.86 13.11
N TRP A 83 15.81 4.90 11.90
CA TRP A 83 17.26 4.79 11.71
C TRP A 83 18.00 5.96 12.34
N GLN A 84 17.50 7.18 12.20
CA GLN A 84 18.07 8.36 12.84
C GLN A 84 18.10 8.19 14.37
N LEU A 85 16.97 7.86 15.00
CA LEU A 85 16.87 7.66 16.46
C LEU A 85 17.78 6.54 16.95
N PHE A 86 17.89 5.46 16.18
CA PHE A 86 18.80 4.36 16.49
C PHE A 86 20.28 4.80 16.45
N ASN A 87 20.67 5.62 15.48
CA ASN A 87 22.04 6.11 15.32
C ASN A 87 22.41 7.21 16.33
N GLU A 88 21.43 8.03 16.74
CA GLU A 88 21.59 9.05 17.78
C GLU A 88 21.51 8.48 19.20
N GLU A 89 21.31 7.17 19.35
CA GLU A 89 21.12 6.46 20.62
C GLU A 89 19.90 6.93 21.44
N ASP A 90 18.92 7.58 20.81
CA ASP A 90 17.62 7.88 21.42
C ASP A 90 16.71 6.64 21.40
N PHE A 91 17.11 5.65 22.20
CA PHE A 91 16.40 4.38 22.28
C PHE A 91 15.03 4.49 22.94
N GLU A 92 14.79 5.54 23.73
CA GLU A 92 13.51 5.75 24.40
C GLU A 92 12.43 6.17 23.41
N LEU A 93 12.72 7.15 22.56
CA LEU A 93 11.80 7.56 21.51
C LEU A 93 11.68 6.48 20.44
N LEU A 94 12.77 5.82 20.07
CA LEU A 94 12.76 4.67 19.15
C LEU A 94 11.79 3.58 19.62
N SER A 95 11.88 3.14 20.89
CA SER A 95 10.99 2.08 21.40
C SER A 95 9.53 2.52 21.37
N ARG A 96 9.23 3.77 21.75
CA ARG A 96 7.86 4.31 21.71
C ARG A 96 7.29 4.33 20.31
N MET A 97 8.06 4.78 19.32
CA MET A 97 7.64 4.82 17.92
C MET A 97 7.42 3.42 17.35
N VAL A 98 8.36 2.49 17.57
CA VAL A 98 8.23 1.11 17.11
C VAL A 98 6.98 0.44 17.71
N THR A 99 6.75 0.59 19.02
CA THR A 99 5.54 0.04 19.67
C THR A 99 4.26 0.60 19.04
N ARG A 100 4.23 1.88 18.70
CA ARG A 100 3.06 2.50 18.04
C ARG A 100 2.85 1.94 16.64
N ILE A 101 3.92 1.76 15.86
CA ILE A 101 3.85 1.13 14.53
C ILE A 101 3.31 -0.30 14.65
N VAL A 102 3.85 -1.12 15.57
CA VAL A 102 3.40 -2.51 15.77
C VAL A 102 1.95 -2.58 16.18
N ARG A 103 1.50 -1.73 17.11
CA ARG A 103 0.09 -1.63 17.52
C ARG A 103 -0.79 -1.24 16.34
N ALA A 104 -0.36 -0.29 15.50
CA ALA A 104 -1.09 0.13 14.32
C ALA A 104 -1.20 -0.98 13.28
N LEU A 105 -0.10 -1.70 13.01
CA LEU A 105 -0.07 -2.83 12.08
C LEU A 105 -0.98 -3.97 12.56
N THR A 106 -0.94 -4.29 13.85
CA THR A 106 -1.74 -5.37 14.45
C THR A 106 -3.23 -5.01 14.50
N GLY A 107 -3.56 -3.78 14.93
CA GLY A 107 -4.94 -3.30 15.03
C GLY A 107 -5.54 -2.81 13.72
N GLY A 108 -4.73 -2.69 12.65
CA GLY A 108 -5.15 -2.13 11.37
C GLY A 108 -5.55 -0.65 11.43
N THR A 109 -5.20 0.10 12.48
CA THR A 109 -5.67 1.48 12.68
C THR A 109 -5.08 2.48 11.68
N TYR A 110 -3.93 2.15 11.07
CA TYR A 110 -3.33 2.94 9.99
C TYR A 110 -4.22 3.01 8.74
N ARG A 111 -5.15 2.06 8.59
CA ARG A 111 -6.05 1.96 7.43
C ARG A 111 -7.16 3.00 7.43
N SER A 112 -7.53 3.48 8.61
CA SER A 112 -8.65 4.42 8.80
C SER A 112 -8.20 5.81 9.24
N ARG A 113 -7.00 5.95 9.81
CA ARG A 113 -6.50 7.20 10.37
C ARG A 113 -5.06 7.47 9.94
N GLN A 114 -4.75 8.73 9.63
CA GLN A 114 -3.36 9.16 9.48
C GLN A 114 -2.67 9.11 10.84
N ILE A 115 -1.59 8.34 10.93
CA ILE A 115 -0.81 8.20 12.16
C ILE A 115 0.38 9.14 12.07
N ASN A 116 0.34 10.23 12.83
CA ASN A 116 1.51 11.11 12.94
C ASN A 116 2.46 10.55 13.99
N LEU A 117 3.58 9.97 13.54
CA LEU A 117 4.59 9.35 14.41
C LEU A 117 5.59 10.36 14.99
N ARG A 118 5.57 11.62 14.52
CA ARG A 118 6.57 12.65 14.87
C ARG A 118 6.18 13.53 16.05
N THR A 119 4.88 13.63 16.36
CA THR A 119 4.41 14.51 17.44
C THR A 119 4.33 13.75 18.76
N ALA A 120 5.25 14.05 19.69
CA ALA A 120 5.34 13.36 20.98
C ALA A 120 4.07 13.50 21.85
N SER A 121 3.35 14.63 21.76
CA SER A 121 2.07 14.81 22.48
C SER A 121 0.94 13.91 21.97
N GLU A 122 1.01 13.44 20.73
CA GLU A 122 0.05 12.46 20.20
C GLU A 122 0.45 11.01 20.52
N LEU A 123 1.63 10.78 21.11
CA LEU A 123 2.06 9.46 21.60
C LEU A 123 1.34 9.07 22.91
N ASP A 124 0.93 10.04 23.72
CA ASP A 124 0.38 9.80 25.07
C ASP A 124 -1.14 10.07 25.21
N GLU A 125 -1.78 10.96 24.41
CA GLU A 125 -3.09 11.52 24.80
C GLU A 125 -4.34 11.01 24.05
N ARG A 126 -4.23 10.31 22.91
CA ARG A 126 -5.41 9.92 22.09
C ARG A 126 -5.65 8.42 21.97
N GLY A 127 -4.85 7.61 22.67
CA GLY A 127 -4.85 6.16 22.55
C GLY A 127 -6.10 5.47 23.11
N GLU A 128 -6.68 5.94 24.22
CA GLU A 128 -7.71 5.17 24.96
C GLU A 128 -9.11 5.83 24.93
N ALA A 129 -9.23 7.15 25.01
CA ALA A 129 -10.53 7.83 25.07
C ALA A 129 -11.28 7.87 23.72
N SER A 130 -10.57 7.77 22.59
CA SER A 130 -11.15 7.77 21.24
C SER A 130 -11.38 6.37 20.65
N GLN A 131 -11.09 5.31 21.40
CA GLN A 131 -11.42 3.93 20.99
C GLN A 131 -12.92 3.64 21.17
N HIS A 132 -13.54 4.14 22.24
CA HIS A 132 -14.93 3.83 22.56
C HIS A 132 -15.98 4.75 21.92
N HIS A 133 -15.62 5.96 21.48
CA HIS A 133 -16.60 6.90 20.92
C HIS A 133 -16.84 6.76 19.40
N ASP A 134 -15.88 6.20 18.66
CA ASP A 134 -15.94 6.11 17.19
C ASP A 134 -16.44 4.76 16.63
N GLU A 135 -16.53 3.71 17.48
CA GLU A 135 -17.12 2.43 17.08
C GLU A 135 -18.60 2.55 16.69
N LEU A 136 -19.26 3.64 17.10
CA LEU A 136 -20.70 3.85 16.92
C LEU A 136 -21.08 4.71 15.69
N SER A 137 -20.15 5.40 15.01
CA SER A 137 -20.53 6.45 14.05
C SER A 137 -19.83 6.45 12.68
N HIS A 138 -18.75 5.70 12.46
CA HIS A 138 -18.09 5.64 11.15
C HIS A 138 -18.00 4.21 10.63
N GLN A 139 -18.77 3.89 9.59
CA GLN A 139 -18.53 2.73 8.73
C GLN A 139 -17.03 2.70 8.38
N GLN A 140 -16.28 1.72 8.90
CA GLN A 140 -14.89 1.51 8.52
C GLN A 140 -14.82 1.34 7.01
N ARG A 141 -14.33 2.37 6.32
CA ARG A 141 -14.16 2.33 4.87
C ARG A 141 -13.08 1.30 4.54
N PRO A 142 -13.27 0.43 3.55
CA PRO A 142 -12.23 -0.53 3.19
C PRO A 142 -10.97 0.20 2.70
N TYR A 143 -9.82 -0.35 3.07
CA TYR A 143 -8.50 0.18 2.75
C TYR A 143 -7.80 -0.70 1.72
N PHE A 144 -7.05 -0.08 0.80
CA PHE A 144 -6.17 -0.76 -0.14
C PHE A 144 -4.96 0.11 -0.46
N GLU A 145 -3.97 -0.44 -1.17
CA GLU A 145 -2.78 0.29 -1.59
C GLU A 145 -2.75 0.41 -3.12
N VAL A 146 -2.23 1.54 -3.60
CA VAL A 146 -2.04 1.84 -5.02
C VAL A 146 -0.56 1.87 -5.31
N LEU A 147 -0.08 0.96 -6.16
CA LEU A 147 1.28 0.95 -6.64
C LEU A 147 1.45 2.01 -7.73
N PHE A 148 2.46 2.87 -7.61
CA PHE A 148 2.94 3.75 -8.66
C PHE A 148 4.32 3.27 -9.09
N VAL A 149 4.50 3.06 -10.39
CA VAL A 149 5.80 2.72 -10.98
C VAL A 149 6.34 3.98 -11.63
N ASP A 150 7.33 4.60 -10.99
CA ASP A 150 7.80 5.95 -11.29
C ASP A 150 9.20 6.17 -10.73
N GLU A 151 10.15 6.61 -11.57
CA GLU A 151 11.50 7.01 -11.18
C GLU A 151 11.54 8.45 -10.64
N SER A 152 10.59 8.78 -9.76
CA SER A 152 10.48 10.09 -9.13
C SER A 152 11.32 10.18 -7.85
N GLY A 153 11.88 11.36 -7.58
CA GLY A 153 12.62 11.61 -6.35
C GLY A 153 11.72 11.58 -5.09
N PRO A 154 12.30 11.42 -3.88
CA PRO A 154 11.53 11.35 -2.64
C PRO A 154 10.62 12.56 -2.39
N GLU A 155 11.07 13.76 -2.77
CA GLU A 155 10.30 15.00 -2.63
C GLU A 155 9.06 15.02 -3.56
N ASP A 156 9.22 14.58 -4.80
CA ASP A 156 8.12 14.50 -5.77
C ASP A 156 7.09 13.45 -5.34
N VAL A 157 7.56 12.32 -4.80
CA VAL A 157 6.70 11.29 -4.18
C VAL A 157 5.92 11.86 -3.01
N ARG A 158 6.55 12.67 -2.15
CA ARG A 158 5.87 13.33 -1.02
C ARG A 158 4.78 14.28 -1.52
N LEU A 159 5.09 15.11 -2.50
CA LEU A 159 4.13 16.04 -3.12
C LEU A 159 2.97 15.31 -3.80
N MET A 160 3.25 14.20 -4.50
CA MET A 160 2.22 13.34 -5.09
C MET A 160 1.31 12.75 -4.01
N ARG A 161 1.88 12.20 -2.93
CA ARG A 161 1.13 11.67 -1.79
C ARG A 161 0.20 12.74 -1.21
N GLU A 162 0.75 13.90 -0.88
CA GLU A 162 -0.04 15.03 -0.35
C GLU A 162 -1.15 15.47 -1.29
N SER A 163 -0.89 15.53 -2.59
CA SER A 163 -1.87 15.94 -3.59
C SER A 163 -3.04 14.95 -3.66
N LEU A 164 -2.75 13.65 -3.65
CA LEU A 164 -3.77 12.60 -3.62
C LEU A 164 -4.54 12.58 -2.29
N HIS A 165 -3.93 12.93 -1.16
CA HIS A 165 -4.65 13.09 0.11
C HIS A 165 -5.60 14.28 0.09
N LYS A 166 -5.19 15.43 -0.47
CA LYS A 166 -6.00 16.66 -0.55
C LYS A 166 -7.26 16.48 -1.41
N ILE A 167 -7.24 15.56 -2.38
CA ILE A 167 -8.36 15.29 -3.29
C ILE A 167 -9.46 14.45 -2.62
N ARG A 168 -9.13 13.72 -1.54
CA ARG A 168 -10.07 12.82 -0.84
C ARG A 168 -11.28 13.56 -0.31
N ARG A 169 -12.43 12.92 -0.44
CA ARG A 169 -13.72 13.47 -0.06
C ARG A 169 -14.37 12.65 1.06
N PRO A 170 -15.15 13.29 1.94
CA PRO A 170 -15.95 12.58 2.93
C PRO A 170 -16.91 11.55 2.32
N GLU A 171 -17.26 11.67 1.04
CA GLU A 171 -18.19 10.77 0.35
C GLU A 171 -17.49 9.54 -0.26
N ASP A 172 -16.15 9.52 -0.31
CA ASP A 172 -15.40 8.42 -0.89
C ASP A 172 -15.64 7.13 -0.10
N ARG A 173 -16.04 6.07 -0.81
CA ARG A 173 -16.42 4.79 -0.19
C ARG A 173 -15.22 3.96 0.29
N PHE A 174 -14.04 4.25 -0.24
CA PHE A 174 -12.80 3.52 0.01
C PHE A 174 -11.68 4.49 0.36
N ILE A 175 -10.71 4.01 1.12
CA ILE A 175 -9.48 4.75 1.45
C ILE A 175 -8.33 4.00 0.80
N TYR A 176 -7.34 4.72 0.28
CA TYR A 176 -6.09 4.10 -0.12
C TYR A 176 -4.89 4.85 0.38
N ASP A 177 -3.71 4.28 0.19
CA ASP A 177 -2.44 4.99 0.26
C ASP A 177 -1.55 4.52 -0.91
N ILE A 178 -0.43 5.19 -1.12
CA ILE A 178 0.44 4.96 -2.28
C ILE A 178 1.74 4.28 -1.90
N VAL A 179 2.14 3.31 -2.72
CA VAL A 179 3.47 2.70 -2.74
C VAL A 179 4.12 3.13 -4.03
N VAL A 180 5.29 3.77 -3.98
CA VAL A 180 6.00 4.19 -5.18
C VAL A 180 7.27 3.37 -5.32
N VAL A 181 7.49 2.79 -6.49
CA VAL A 181 8.67 2.00 -6.81
C VAL A 181 9.34 2.51 -8.09
N PRO A 182 10.68 2.50 -8.15
CA PRO A 182 11.40 3.16 -9.23
C PRO A 182 11.61 2.30 -10.48
N SER A 183 11.41 0.97 -10.42
CA SER A 183 11.81 0.07 -11.50
C SER A 183 10.76 -0.99 -11.85
N PHE A 184 10.93 -1.60 -13.02
CA PHE A 184 10.14 -2.73 -13.48
C PHE A 184 10.23 -3.93 -12.52
N GLU A 185 11.44 -4.32 -12.13
CA GLU A 185 11.67 -5.40 -11.16
C GLU A 185 11.01 -5.08 -9.82
N ASP A 186 11.14 -3.85 -9.31
CA ASP A 186 10.54 -3.43 -8.05
C ASP A 186 9.01 -3.49 -8.08
N ALA A 187 8.38 -3.19 -9.21
CA ALA A 187 6.93 -3.33 -9.37
C ALA A 187 6.48 -4.79 -9.22
N LEU A 188 7.23 -5.74 -9.79
CA LEU A 188 6.96 -7.16 -9.61
C LEU A 188 7.18 -7.60 -8.16
N ILE A 189 8.26 -7.15 -7.51
CA ILE A 189 8.53 -7.45 -6.09
C ILE A 189 7.39 -6.91 -5.22
N ALA A 190 6.98 -5.66 -5.43
CA ALA A 190 5.92 -5.02 -4.66
C ALA A 190 4.62 -5.82 -4.68
N VAL A 191 4.19 -6.23 -5.89
CA VAL A 191 2.94 -6.98 -6.08
C VAL A 191 3.00 -8.40 -5.51
N LEU A 192 4.19 -9.01 -5.45
CA LEU A 192 4.41 -10.30 -4.80
C LEU A 192 4.47 -10.19 -3.26
N PHE A 193 5.04 -9.10 -2.73
CA PHE A 193 5.31 -8.94 -1.30
C PHE A 193 4.13 -8.32 -0.54
N ASN A 194 3.32 -7.52 -1.23
CA ASN A 194 2.24 -6.75 -0.65
C ASN A 194 0.89 -7.05 -1.33
N TYR A 195 0.08 -7.86 -0.66
CA TYR A 195 -1.26 -8.20 -1.15
C TYR A 195 -2.29 -7.06 -0.98
N ASN A 196 -2.00 -6.04 -0.17
CA ASN A 196 -2.90 -4.89 -0.01
C ASN A 196 -2.91 -4.03 -1.29
N ILE A 197 -1.91 -4.16 -2.17
CA ILE A 197 -1.92 -3.54 -3.49
C ILE A 197 -3.09 -4.13 -4.27
N GLN A 198 -4.02 -3.26 -4.66
CA GLN A 198 -5.19 -3.61 -5.47
C GLN A 198 -5.18 -2.91 -6.83
N VAL A 199 -4.34 -1.90 -6.99
CA VAL A 199 -4.26 -1.07 -8.20
C VAL A 199 -2.80 -0.78 -8.52
N ALA A 200 -2.45 -0.79 -9.81
CA ALA A 200 -1.15 -0.32 -10.28
C ALA A 200 -1.32 0.80 -11.32
N VAL A 201 -0.62 1.91 -11.10
CA VAL A 201 -0.50 3.06 -11.98
C VAL A 201 0.93 3.04 -12.53
N ILE A 202 1.04 2.72 -13.81
CA ILE A 202 2.32 2.57 -14.50
C ILE A 202 2.59 3.88 -15.25
N ARG A 203 3.64 4.61 -14.87
CA ARG A 203 4.10 5.80 -15.60
C ARG A 203 5.11 5.39 -16.67
N TYR A 204 5.82 6.34 -17.26
CA TYR A 204 6.83 6.10 -18.29
C TYR A 204 8.24 6.39 -17.74
N GLY A 205 9.27 5.98 -18.48
CA GLY A 205 10.65 6.39 -18.19
C GLY A 205 11.35 5.66 -17.03
N PHE A 206 10.83 4.52 -16.56
CA PHE A 206 11.48 3.74 -15.50
C PHE A 206 12.43 2.66 -16.07
N PRO A 207 13.51 2.30 -15.34
CA PRO A 207 14.46 1.25 -15.73
C PRO A 207 13.93 -0.16 -15.50
N LEU A 208 14.54 -1.16 -16.16
CA LEU A 208 14.22 -2.57 -15.95
C LEU A 208 14.65 -3.05 -14.56
N ARG A 209 15.89 -2.73 -14.17
CA ARG A 209 16.57 -3.37 -13.05
C ARG A 209 16.30 -2.67 -11.71
N SER A 210 16.08 -3.49 -10.69
CA SER A 210 16.04 -3.07 -9.30
C SER A 210 17.43 -3.19 -8.67
N VAL A 211 17.62 -2.44 -7.58
CA VAL A 211 18.72 -2.65 -6.62
C VAL A 211 18.53 -3.99 -5.85
N ASN A 212 17.30 -4.44 -5.72
CA ASN A 212 16.92 -5.70 -5.10
C ASN A 212 16.84 -6.82 -6.15
N HIS A 213 17.23 -8.04 -5.75
CA HIS A 213 17.20 -9.23 -6.59
C HIS A 213 16.31 -10.29 -5.97
N LEU A 214 15.39 -10.81 -6.78
CA LEU A 214 14.51 -11.92 -6.41
C LEU A 214 14.55 -12.94 -7.55
N GLU A 215 15.18 -14.10 -7.33
CA GLU A 215 15.37 -15.21 -8.26
C GLU A 215 14.04 -15.70 -8.83
N ILE A 216 12.96 -15.68 -8.06
CA ILE A 216 11.64 -16.06 -8.57
C ILE A 216 11.15 -15.16 -9.70
N LEU A 217 11.72 -13.96 -9.87
CA LEU A 217 11.41 -13.08 -11.00
C LEU A 217 12.06 -13.54 -12.30
N GLN A 218 13.15 -14.32 -12.23
CA GLN A 218 13.86 -14.77 -13.43
C GLN A 218 12.94 -15.52 -14.40
N ARG A 219 11.92 -16.25 -13.90
CA ARG A 219 10.93 -16.92 -14.76
C ARG A 219 10.05 -15.96 -15.57
N TYR A 220 9.77 -14.78 -15.02
CA TYR A 220 8.98 -13.75 -15.70
C TYR A 220 9.86 -12.90 -16.62
N LEU A 221 11.10 -12.65 -16.20
CA LEU A 221 12.07 -11.84 -16.93
C LEU A 221 12.80 -12.62 -18.03
N ALA A 222 12.77 -13.96 -18.04
CA ALA A 222 13.49 -14.80 -18.99
C ALA A 222 13.15 -14.53 -20.47
N LYS A 223 12.00 -13.90 -20.74
CA LYS A 223 11.53 -13.55 -22.08
C LYS A 223 11.85 -12.10 -22.47
N ILE A 224 12.41 -11.31 -21.55
CA ILE A 224 12.75 -9.91 -21.78
C ILE A 224 14.22 -9.84 -22.12
N ASP A 225 14.54 -9.39 -23.32
CA ASP A 225 15.91 -9.00 -23.65
C ASP A 225 16.19 -7.63 -23.03
N GLU A 226 17.21 -7.55 -22.18
CA GLU A 226 17.57 -6.34 -21.46
C GLU A 226 18.08 -5.23 -22.38
N THR A 227 18.81 -5.59 -23.44
CA THR A 227 19.30 -4.61 -24.42
C THR A 227 18.16 -4.06 -25.24
N GLU A 228 17.25 -4.94 -25.68
CA GLU A 228 16.04 -4.51 -26.38
C GLU A 228 15.15 -3.63 -25.49
N TYR A 229 15.02 -3.95 -24.20
CA TYR A 229 14.22 -3.15 -23.26
C TYR A 229 14.78 -1.75 -23.05
N GLU A 230 16.09 -1.63 -22.84
CA GLU A 230 16.72 -0.33 -22.59
C GLU A 230 16.73 0.55 -23.86
N ASP A 231 16.87 -0.05 -25.03
CA ASP A 231 16.76 0.65 -26.32
C ASP A 231 15.30 0.91 -26.74
N ALA A 232 14.32 0.26 -26.07
CA ALA A 232 12.92 0.42 -26.40
C ALA A 232 12.38 1.78 -26.00
N LEU A 233 11.47 2.29 -26.84
CA LEU A 233 10.70 3.50 -26.56
C LEU A 233 9.85 3.33 -25.29
N ASP A 234 9.70 4.43 -24.55
CA ASP A 234 8.94 4.47 -23.29
C ASP A 234 7.50 3.97 -23.42
N ASN A 235 6.89 4.12 -24.61
CA ASN A 235 5.55 3.66 -24.91
C ASN A 235 5.40 2.12 -24.95
N THR A 236 6.50 1.36 -24.92
CA THR A 236 6.48 -0.12 -24.89
C THR A 236 6.72 -0.70 -23.49
N ARG A 237 7.47 0.00 -22.64
CA ARG A 237 7.89 -0.46 -21.31
C ARG A 237 6.70 -0.65 -20.36
N GLY A 238 5.83 0.35 -20.28
CA GLY A 238 4.62 0.29 -19.44
C GLY A 238 3.67 -0.84 -19.84
N PRO A 239 3.34 -0.99 -21.14
CA PRO A 239 2.60 -2.14 -21.67
C PRO A 239 3.14 -3.53 -21.32
N LEU A 240 4.46 -3.70 -21.42
CA LEU A 240 5.13 -4.94 -21.07
C LEU A 240 4.96 -5.25 -19.58
N LEU A 241 5.17 -4.25 -18.72
CA LEU A 241 4.98 -4.40 -17.27
C LEU A 241 3.52 -4.74 -16.94
N GLY A 242 2.56 -4.01 -17.51
CA GLY A 242 1.14 -4.27 -17.28
C GLY A 242 0.72 -5.70 -17.68
N SER A 243 1.30 -6.23 -18.76
CA SER A 243 1.04 -7.60 -19.19
C SER A 243 1.53 -8.64 -18.18
N LEU A 244 2.73 -8.45 -17.64
CA LEU A 244 3.29 -9.33 -16.61
C LEU A 244 2.56 -9.18 -15.27
N LEU A 245 2.22 -7.96 -14.86
CA LEU A 245 1.42 -7.73 -13.65
C LEU A 245 0.06 -8.44 -13.74
N ALA A 246 -0.60 -8.39 -14.89
CA ALA A 246 -1.85 -9.11 -15.12
C ALA A 246 -1.69 -10.64 -15.16
N GLU A 247 -0.50 -11.16 -15.48
CA GLU A 247 -0.20 -12.59 -15.38
C GLU A 247 0.02 -13.02 -13.92
N VAL A 248 0.71 -12.21 -13.14
CA VAL A 248 1.04 -12.51 -11.73
C VAL A 248 -0.16 -12.30 -10.81
N ARG A 249 -0.91 -11.20 -10.97
CA ARG A 249 -2.09 -10.82 -10.18
C ARG A 249 -3.19 -10.28 -11.11
N PRO A 250 -3.96 -11.15 -11.78
CA PRO A 250 -4.99 -10.76 -12.76
C PRO A 250 -6.13 -9.92 -12.18
N GLU A 251 -6.28 -9.86 -10.85
CA GLU A 251 -7.30 -9.07 -10.18
C GLU A 251 -6.95 -7.59 -10.02
N LEU A 252 -5.70 -7.18 -10.28
CA LEU A 252 -5.28 -5.79 -10.15
C LEU A 252 -5.94 -4.91 -11.22
N ASP A 253 -6.43 -3.74 -10.81
CA ASP A 253 -6.80 -2.72 -11.78
C ASP A 253 -5.53 -2.02 -12.26
N LEU A 254 -5.29 -2.04 -13.56
CA LEU A 254 -4.11 -1.44 -14.18
C LEU A 254 -4.48 -0.13 -14.87
N TYR A 255 -3.69 0.91 -14.62
CA TYR A 255 -3.78 2.21 -15.27
C TYR A 255 -2.41 2.57 -15.86
N LEU A 256 -2.42 3.11 -17.08
CA LEU A 256 -1.21 3.55 -17.77
C LEU A 256 -1.24 5.08 -17.86
N VAL A 257 -0.13 5.73 -17.53
CA VAL A 257 0.08 7.16 -17.76
C VAL A 257 1.17 7.29 -18.81
N THR A 258 0.86 7.98 -19.91
CA THR A 258 1.73 8.10 -21.08
C THR A 258 1.65 9.51 -21.66
N ASP A 259 2.71 9.94 -22.31
CA ASP A 259 2.75 11.14 -23.16
C ASP A 259 2.55 10.81 -24.65
N ALA A 260 2.83 9.57 -25.06
CA ALA A 260 2.59 9.06 -26.41
C ALA A 260 1.10 8.98 -26.78
N ALA A 261 0.80 9.09 -28.08
CA ALA A 261 -0.55 8.95 -28.63
C ALA A 261 -1.09 7.53 -28.41
N VAL A 262 -2.40 7.35 -28.19
CA VAL A 262 -2.96 6.01 -27.90
C VAL A 262 -2.98 5.16 -29.17
N GLU A 263 -2.99 5.80 -30.33
CA GLU A 263 -2.85 5.18 -31.64
C GLU A 263 -1.53 4.40 -31.77
N ASP A 264 -0.47 4.87 -31.09
CA ASP A 264 0.85 4.24 -31.09
C ASP A 264 0.95 3.09 -30.06
N ILE A 265 -0.02 2.98 -29.14
CA ILE A 265 -0.09 1.91 -28.15
C ILE A 265 -0.91 0.76 -28.75
N ALA A 266 -0.25 -0.37 -28.99
CA ALA A 266 -0.84 -1.54 -29.63
C ALA A 266 -2.21 -1.94 -29.03
N GLY A 267 -3.21 -2.19 -29.87
CA GLY A 267 -4.58 -2.48 -29.43
C GLY A 267 -4.79 -3.71 -28.53
N ASN A 268 -3.82 -4.63 -28.46
CA ASN A 268 -3.85 -5.76 -27.51
C ASN A 268 -3.43 -5.35 -26.10
N VAL A 269 -2.60 -4.31 -25.98
CA VAL A 269 -2.12 -3.77 -24.70
C VAL A 269 -3.24 -3.02 -23.99
N THR A 270 -4.03 -2.25 -24.75
CA THR A 270 -5.14 -1.45 -24.21
C THR A 270 -6.19 -2.30 -23.50
N GLN A 271 -6.29 -3.60 -23.80
CA GLN A 271 -7.23 -4.53 -23.13
C GLN A 271 -6.84 -4.86 -21.69
N LYS A 272 -5.57 -4.72 -21.31
CA LYS A 272 -5.09 -5.01 -19.95
C LYS A 272 -5.30 -3.82 -19.02
N PHE A 273 -5.31 -2.61 -19.56
CA PHE A 273 -5.50 -1.39 -18.79
C PHE A 273 -6.98 -1.01 -18.73
N LYS A 274 -7.46 -0.63 -17.55
CA LYS A 274 -8.82 -0.11 -17.37
C LYS A 274 -8.98 1.26 -18.05
N ARG A 275 -7.92 2.05 -18.02
CA ARG A 275 -7.86 3.38 -18.63
C ARG A 275 -6.41 3.78 -18.87
N ILE A 276 -6.20 4.56 -19.93
CA ILE A 276 -4.93 5.21 -20.25
C ILE A 276 -5.13 6.72 -20.04
N PHE A 277 -4.22 7.33 -19.30
CA PHE A 277 -4.21 8.76 -19.00
C PHE A 277 -3.11 9.45 -19.78
N TYR A 278 -3.42 10.65 -20.24
CA TYR A 278 -2.47 11.56 -20.85
C TYR A 278 -2.13 12.66 -19.85
N GLN A 279 -0.85 13.02 -19.79
CA GLN A 279 -0.30 14.02 -18.87
C GLN A 279 -0.28 13.56 -17.39
N GLN A 280 0.80 13.91 -16.69
CA GLN A 280 1.07 13.42 -15.34
C GLN A 280 0.21 14.07 -14.24
N GLU A 281 -0.43 15.22 -14.51
CA GLU A 281 -0.96 16.10 -13.46
C GLU A 281 -2.46 15.94 -13.12
N ASP A 282 -3.23 15.15 -13.88
CA ASP A 282 -4.66 14.95 -13.56
C ASP A 282 -4.89 13.88 -12.48
N TYR A 283 -4.48 14.21 -11.26
CA TYR A 283 -4.69 13.36 -10.09
C TYR A 283 -6.17 13.19 -9.73
N LEU A 284 -7.04 14.11 -10.14
CA LEU A 284 -8.47 14.03 -9.83
C LEU A 284 -9.15 12.96 -10.69
N ASP A 285 -8.96 12.97 -12.01
CA ASP A 285 -9.52 11.92 -12.87
C ASP A 285 -8.93 10.56 -12.48
N LEU A 286 -7.62 10.49 -12.21
CA LEU A 286 -6.99 9.27 -11.72
C LEU A 286 -7.63 8.75 -10.43
N HIS A 287 -7.77 9.60 -9.41
CA HIS A 287 -8.39 9.26 -8.14
C HIS A 287 -9.81 8.71 -8.30
N LEU A 288 -10.65 9.39 -9.10
CA LEU A 288 -12.03 8.96 -9.33
C LEU A 288 -12.11 7.62 -10.06
N ASN A 289 -11.23 7.38 -11.04
CA ASN A 289 -11.17 6.09 -11.75
C ASN A 289 -10.69 4.97 -10.82
N ILE A 290 -9.67 5.21 -9.99
CA ILE A 290 -9.18 4.25 -8.99
C ILE A 290 -10.35 3.79 -8.09
N LEU A 291 -11.07 4.73 -7.48
CA LEU A 291 -12.18 4.41 -6.58
C LEU A 291 -13.31 3.67 -7.30
N ARG A 292 -13.63 4.08 -8.53
CA ARG A 292 -14.65 3.41 -9.36
C ARG A 292 -14.24 1.98 -9.72
N GLY A 293 -12.97 1.73 -10.03
CA GLY A 293 -12.44 0.39 -10.32
C GLY A 293 -12.62 -0.56 -9.14
N ILE A 294 -12.25 -0.12 -7.94
CA ILE A 294 -12.50 -0.87 -6.69
C ILE A 294 -13.99 -1.09 -6.47
N GLU A 295 -14.81 -0.05 -6.64
CA GLU A 295 -16.25 -0.14 -6.43
C GLU A 295 -16.90 -1.22 -7.29
N LEU A 296 -16.50 -1.33 -8.55
CA LEU A 296 -16.99 -2.37 -9.47
C LEU A 296 -16.62 -3.78 -8.98
N ARG A 297 -15.45 -3.97 -8.38
CA ARG A 297 -15.04 -5.26 -7.80
C ARG A 297 -15.78 -5.61 -6.51
N TYR A 298 -16.23 -4.60 -5.76
CA TYR A 298 -17.10 -4.77 -4.59
C TYR A 298 -18.58 -5.00 -4.94
N GLU A 299 -18.98 -4.75 -6.19
CA GLU A 299 -20.35 -4.98 -6.62
C GLU A 299 -20.66 -6.48 -6.64
N THR A 300 -21.63 -6.88 -5.82
CA THR A 300 -22.20 -8.22 -5.83
C THR A 300 -23.53 -8.16 -6.59
N PRO A 301 -23.61 -8.51 -7.89
CA PRO A 301 -24.72 -8.08 -8.76
C PRO A 301 -26.11 -8.37 -8.18
N PHE A 302 -26.32 -9.60 -7.69
CA PHE A 302 -27.59 -9.99 -7.06
C PHE A 302 -27.84 -9.28 -5.72
N PHE A 303 -26.87 -9.28 -4.80
CA PHE A 303 -27.03 -8.71 -3.46
C PHE A 303 -27.11 -7.18 -3.49
N THR A 304 -26.27 -6.52 -4.29
CA THR A 304 -26.35 -5.09 -4.57
C THR A 304 -27.69 -4.73 -5.18
N ALA A 305 -28.19 -5.48 -6.17
CA ALA A 305 -29.51 -5.25 -6.73
C ALA A 305 -30.62 -5.43 -5.69
N LEU A 306 -30.56 -6.48 -4.87
CA LEU A 306 -31.53 -6.74 -3.80
C LEU A 306 -31.54 -5.61 -2.75
N ARG A 307 -30.36 -5.11 -2.36
CA ARG A 307 -30.21 -4.00 -1.43
C ARG A 307 -30.75 -2.69 -2.02
N LYS A 308 -30.42 -2.39 -3.29
CA LYS A 308 -30.95 -1.22 -4.01
C LYS A 308 -32.48 -1.31 -4.12
N TYR A 309 -33.01 -2.49 -4.46
CA TYR A 309 -34.44 -2.75 -4.57
C TYR A 309 -35.18 -2.60 -3.24
N SER A 310 -34.61 -3.09 -2.12
CA SER A 310 -35.25 -2.99 -0.80
C SER A 310 -35.37 -1.53 -0.32
N GLN A 311 -34.44 -0.67 -0.73
CA GLN A 311 -34.45 0.77 -0.41
C GLN A 311 -35.42 1.58 -1.26
N GLN A 312 -35.78 1.12 -2.47
CA GLN A 312 -36.76 1.81 -3.31
C GLN A 312 -38.13 1.82 -2.63
N PRO A 313 -38.87 2.94 -2.64
CA PRO A 313 -40.24 2.97 -2.15
C PRO A 313 -41.17 2.25 -3.15
N THR A 314 -41.39 0.95 -2.95
CA THR A 314 -42.32 0.17 -3.78
C THR A 314 -43.73 0.21 -3.18
N GLY A 315 -44.75 0.28 -4.04
CA GLY A 315 -46.16 0.16 -3.63
C GLY A 315 -46.44 -1.14 -2.87
N VAL A 316 -47.41 -1.10 -1.95
CA VAL A 316 -47.78 -2.20 -1.02
C VAL A 316 -48.65 -3.26 -1.71
N PHE A 317 -48.33 -3.63 -2.94
CA PHE A 317 -49.03 -4.67 -3.70
C PHE A 317 -48.12 -5.86 -4.01
N HIS A 318 -47.31 -6.26 -3.03
CA HIS A 318 -46.52 -7.49 -3.13
C HIS A 318 -47.22 -8.61 -2.33
N ALA A 319 -47.12 -9.86 -2.79
CA ALA A 319 -47.83 -11.01 -2.20
C ALA A 319 -47.35 -11.41 -0.79
N MET A 320 -46.19 -10.92 -0.33
CA MET A 320 -45.65 -11.31 0.98
C MET A 320 -46.44 -10.71 2.17
N PRO A 321 -46.96 -11.52 3.11
CA PRO A 321 -47.85 -11.07 4.20
C PRO A 321 -47.22 -10.07 5.19
N ILE A 322 -45.90 -10.05 5.29
CA ILE A 322 -45.17 -9.28 6.31
C ILE A 322 -44.93 -7.83 5.88
N SER A 323 -45.01 -7.50 4.58
CA SER A 323 -44.95 -6.14 4.02
C SER A 323 -43.97 -5.17 4.70
N ARG A 324 -42.67 -5.46 4.57
CA ARG A 324 -41.59 -4.69 5.21
C ARG A 324 -41.79 -4.54 6.73
N GLY A 325 -42.34 -5.57 7.38
CA GLY A 325 -42.62 -5.57 8.82
C GLY A 325 -43.89 -4.85 9.25
N LYS A 326 -44.69 -4.27 8.34
CA LYS A 326 -45.93 -3.53 8.69
C LYS A 326 -46.95 -4.38 9.44
N SER A 327 -47.02 -5.68 9.15
CA SER A 327 -47.94 -6.59 9.83
C SER A 327 -47.46 -6.95 11.24
N ILE A 328 -46.14 -6.91 11.47
CA ILE A 328 -45.51 -7.17 12.78
C ILE A 328 -45.67 -5.94 13.68
N THR A 329 -45.38 -4.74 13.16
CA THR A 329 -45.52 -3.48 13.92
C THR A 329 -46.96 -3.17 14.34
N LYS A 330 -47.95 -3.66 13.60
CA LYS A 330 -49.38 -3.53 13.94
C LYS A 330 -49.92 -4.66 14.82
N SER A 331 -49.15 -5.72 15.08
CA SER A 331 -49.60 -6.84 15.91
C SER A 331 -49.49 -6.50 17.41
N HIS A 332 -50.41 -7.03 18.21
CA HIS A 332 -50.36 -6.90 19.67
C HIS A 332 -49.54 -8.01 20.34
N TRP A 333 -49.25 -9.10 19.62
CA TRP A 333 -48.69 -10.33 20.19
C TRP A 333 -47.22 -10.58 19.87
N ILE A 334 -46.71 -10.00 18.77
CA ILE A 334 -45.35 -10.31 18.23
C ILE A 334 -44.51 -9.04 18.04
N LYS A 335 -44.70 -8.03 18.90
CA LYS A 335 -43.95 -6.76 18.82
C LYS A 335 -42.46 -6.94 19.14
N ASP A 336 -42.13 -7.95 19.93
CA ASP A 336 -40.79 -8.38 20.30
C ASP A 336 -39.94 -8.79 19.08
N MET A 337 -40.55 -9.27 17.99
CA MET A 337 -39.82 -9.64 16.76
C MET A 337 -39.20 -8.46 15.98
N VAL A 338 -39.45 -7.22 16.39
CA VAL A 338 -38.90 -5.99 15.77
C VAL A 338 -37.69 -5.46 16.54
N GLN A 339 -37.47 -5.90 17.78
CA GLN A 339 -36.42 -5.39 18.68
C GLN A 339 -35.03 -5.89 18.34
#